data_AF-A0A444V015-F1
#
_entry.id   AF-A0A444V015-F1
#
_cell.length_a   1.000
_cell.length_b   1.000
_cell.length_c   1.000
_cell.angle_alpha   90.00
_cell.angle_beta   90.00
_cell.angle_gamma   90.00
#
_symmetry.space_group_name_H-M   'P 1'
#
loop_
_entity.id
_entity.type
_entity.pdbx_description
1 polymer ?
#
loop_
_entity_poly.entity_id
_entity_poly.type
_entity_poly.pdbx_seq_one_letter_code
_entity_poly.pdbx_strand_id
1 'polypeptide(L)'
;MEETPPRLKAEITQEEKEAQAKADKIKLALEKLQEAKVKKLVIKVLMNDSSSKTLMVDERQTVRDILDHLFEKSHCNCSVEWCLYEINPDLQIERFFEDNENLVEVLSQWTRDSENKILFVEKPDKYAVFKNPQESFCGTSVIVPDLEGALYLKEDGKKSWKRRYFLLRASGIYYVPKGKTKTSQDLACFIQFDNVHVYYGTQYKNKYKAPTDYCFVLKHPQIQKESQYIKYLCCDDRWLMHLWVTGIRIAKYGKTMYDNYNIAVQKAGLASRWSNPSNVESKASSGTGKGIAGVETLVFVYMMCD
;
A
#
# COMPACT_ATOMS: atom_id res chain seq x y z
N MET A 1 -48.85 10.84 44.30
CA MET A 1 -48.42 10.15 43.06
C MET A 1 -47.57 8.98 43.49
N GLU A 2 -47.92 7.82 42.98
CA GLU A 2 -47.51 6.48 43.41
C GLU A 2 -46.00 6.25 43.18
N GLU A 3 -45.22 6.05 44.25
CA GLU A 3 -43.84 5.59 44.13
C GLU A 3 -43.86 4.09 43.79
N THR A 4 -43.52 3.75 42.55
CA THR A 4 -43.28 2.36 42.14
C THR A 4 -42.16 1.73 43.00
N PRO A 5 -42.38 0.53 43.57
CA PRO A 5 -41.36 -0.12 44.40
C PRO A 5 -40.14 -0.52 43.55
N PRO A 6 -38.93 -0.53 44.15
CA PRO A 6 -37.72 -0.93 43.45
C PRO A 6 -37.84 -2.39 43.01
N ARG A 7 -37.61 -2.63 41.72
CA ARG A 7 -37.61 -3.95 41.10
C ARG A 7 -36.58 -4.84 41.81
N LEU A 8 -37.03 -5.85 42.56
CA LEU A 8 -36.17 -6.88 43.17
C LEU A 8 -35.30 -7.50 42.06
N LYS A 9 -33.97 -7.39 42.19
CA LYS A 9 -33.05 -8.13 41.32
C LYS A 9 -33.24 -9.61 41.61
N ALA A 10 -33.71 -10.38 40.64
CA ALA A 10 -33.85 -11.82 40.77
C ALA A 10 -32.48 -12.43 41.16
N GLU A 11 -32.44 -13.16 42.28
CA GLU A 11 -31.25 -13.90 42.68
C GLU A 11 -31.05 -15.06 41.69
N ILE A 12 -29.93 -15.01 40.96
CA ILE A 12 -29.53 -16.03 40.00
C ILE A 12 -29.30 -17.34 40.76
N THR A 13 -29.99 -18.40 40.33
CA THR A 13 -29.94 -19.72 40.97
C THR A 13 -28.56 -20.36 40.82
N GLN A 14 -28.22 -21.28 41.74
CA GLN A 14 -26.94 -22.01 41.68
C GLN A 14 -26.79 -22.81 40.38
N GLU A 15 -27.89 -23.35 39.86
CA GLU A 15 -27.95 -24.08 38.59
C GLU A 15 -27.65 -23.17 37.38
N GLU A 16 -28.17 -21.93 37.37
CA GLU A 16 -27.84 -20.93 36.35
C GLU A 16 -26.37 -20.51 36.40
N LYS A 17 -25.77 -20.40 37.59
CA LYS A 17 -24.33 -20.10 37.75
C LYS A 17 -23.46 -21.23 37.20
N GLU A 18 -23.83 -22.48 37.45
CA GLU A 18 -23.10 -23.65 36.93
C GLU A 18 -23.27 -23.80 35.41
N ALA A 19 -24.47 -23.55 34.88
CA ALA A 19 -24.72 -23.50 33.44
C ALA A 19 -23.91 -22.40 32.76
N GLN A 20 -23.83 -21.21 33.35
CA GLN A 20 -23.00 -20.10 32.84
C GLN A 20 -21.51 -20.46 32.84
N ALA A 21 -20.99 -21.02 33.93
CA ALA A 21 -19.58 -21.45 34.00
C ALA A 21 -19.25 -22.53 32.96
N LYS A 22 -20.18 -23.45 32.70
CA LYS A 22 -20.03 -24.46 31.64
C LYS A 22 -20.05 -23.83 30.25
N ALA A 23 -20.95 -22.88 30.00
CA ALA A 23 -21.02 -22.14 28.75
C ALA A 23 -19.75 -21.33 28.48
N ASP A 24 -19.19 -20.66 29.49
CA ASP A 24 -17.95 -19.88 29.37
C ASP A 24 -16.75 -20.77 29.04
N LYS A 25 -16.67 -21.97 29.66
CA LYS A 25 -15.64 -22.96 29.33
C LYS A 25 -15.77 -23.48 27.89
N ILE A 26 -17.00 -23.73 27.42
CA ILE A 26 -17.25 -24.14 26.03
C ILE A 26 -16.84 -23.02 25.07
N LYS A 27 -17.22 -21.77 25.35
CA LYS A 27 -16.85 -20.60 24.54
C LYS A 27 -15.33 -20.45 24.41
N LEU A 28 -14.61 -20.50 25.54
CA LEU A 28 -13.15 -20.41 25.54
C LEU A 28 -12.49 -21.56 24.77
N ALA A 29 -13.04 -22.78 24.87
CA ALA A 29 -12.54 -23.92 24.11
C ALA A 29 -12.75 -23.75 22.59
N LEU A 30 -13.91 -23.23 22.17
CA LEU A 30 -14.20 -22.93 20.77
C LEU A 30 -13.28 -21.83 20.23
N GLU A 31 -13.03 -20.78 21.01
CA GLU A 31 -12.09 -19.71 20.65
C GLU A 31 -10.66 -20.24 20.47
N LYS A 32 -10.18 -21.11 21.37
CA LYS A 32 -8.87 -21.75 21.24
C LYS A 32 -8.77 -22.67 20.03
N LEU A 33 -9.84 -23.43 19.73
CA LEU A 33 -9.89 -24.28 18.54
C LEU A 33 -9.89 -23.45 17.26
N GLN A 34 -10.59 -22.32 17.25
CA GLN A 34 -10.60 -21.40 16.12
C GLN A 34 -9.22 -20.74 15.94
N GLU A 35 -8.57 -20.36 17.04
CA GLU A 35 -7.24 -19.75 17.03
C GLU A 35 -6.15 -20.73 16.57
N ALA A 36 -6.27 -22.02 16.93
CA ALA A 36 -5.36 -23.06 16.47
C ALA A 36 -5.46 -23.36 14.96
N LYS A 37 -6.57 -23.01 14.31
CA LYS A 37 -6.76 -23.18 12.86
C LYS A 37 -6.20 -22.03 12.03
N VAL A 38 -5.81 -20.92 12.67
CA VAL A 38 -5.28 -19.75 11.96
C VAL A 38 -3.92 -20.09 11.39
N LYS A 39 -3.74 -19.88 10.08
CA LYS A 39 -2.46 -20.08 9.42
C LYS A 39 -1.46 -19.04 9.92
N LYS A 40 -0.28 -19.50 10.35
CA LYS A 40 0.83 -18.67 10.83
C LYS A 40 2.08 -18.90 9.97
N LEU A 41 2.79 -17.83 9.67
CA LEU A 41 4.08 -17.83 8.98
C LEU A 41 5.14 -17.17 9.87
N VAL A 42 6.34 -17.72 9.85
CA VAL A 42 7.51 -17.06 10.43
C VAL A 42 8.19 -16.28 9.31
N ILE A 43 8.26 -14.96 9.46
CA ILE A 43 8.90 -14.06 8.49
C ILE A 43 10.18 -13.49 9.07
N LYS A 44 11.14 -13.21 8.19
CA LYS A 44 12.36 -12.46 8.51
C LYS A 44 12.27 -11.08 7.86
N VAL A 45 12.28 -10.04 8.68
CA VAL A 45 12.29 -8.64 8.25
C VAL A 45 13.69 -8.09 8.42
N LEU A 46 14.26 -7.57 7.34
CA LEU A 46 15.55 -6.89 7.34
C LEU A 46 15.35 -5.44 7.79
N MET A 47 16.16 -5.01 8.75
CA MET A 47 16.09 -3.68 9.35
C MET A 47 17.01 -2.71 8.60
N ASN A 48 16.83 -1.40 8.81
CA ASN A 48 17.65 -0.36 8.17
C ASN A 48 19.14 -0.42 8.56
N ASP A 49 19.47 -0.98 9.72
CA ASP A 49 20.84 -1.17 10.22
C ASP A 49 21.51 -2.48 9.75
N SER A 50 20.93 -3.15 8.73
CA SER A 50 21.33 -4.47 8.23
C SER A 50 21.12 -5.64 9.21
N SER A 51 20.56 -5.39 10.40
CA SER A 51 20.09 -6.47 11.28
C SER A 51 18.79 -7.08 10.74
N SER A 52 18.28 -8.11 11.43
CA SER A 52 17.00 -8.71 11.07
C SER A 52 16.17 -9.07 12.29
N LYS A 53 14.85 -8.88 12.20
CA LYS A 53 13.89 -9.36 13.19
C LYS A 53 13.07 -10.49 12.61
N THR A 54 12.87 -11.54 13.40
CA THR A 54 11.98 -12.65 13.05
C THR A 54 10.64 -12.44 13.74
N LEU A 55 9.55 -12.51 12.99
CA LEU A 55 8.19 -12.31 13.49
C LEU A 55 7.32 -13.49 13.10
N MET A 56 6.43 -13.89 14.01
CA MET A 56 5.31 -14.76 13.66
C MET A 56 4.16 -13.87 13.23
N VAL A 57 3.66 -14.09 12.03
CA VAL A 57 2.52 -13.38 11.45
C VAL A 57 1.43 -14.37 11.10
N ASP A 58 0.18 -13.95 11.22
CA ASP A 58 -0.97 -14.78 10.89
C ASP A 58 -1.77 -14.22 9.70
N GLU A 59 -2.65 -15.06 9.15
CA GLU A 59 -3.42 -14.73 7.94
C GLU A 59 -4.50 -13.64 8.11
N ARG A 60 -4.65 -13.08 9.32
CA ARG A 60 -5.57 -11.95 9.57
C ARG A 60 -4.85 -10.62 9.58
N GLN A 61 -3.52 -10.62 9.67
CA GLN A 61 -2.73 -9.41 9.85
C GLN A 61 -2.44 -8.72 8.52
N THR A 62 -2.67 -7.42 8.53
CA THR A 62 -2.28 -6.49 7.47
C THR A 62 -0.83 -6.05 7.65
N VAL A 63 -0.28 -5.43 6.61
CA VAL A 63 1.02 -4.75 6.68
C VAL A 63 1.02 -3.67 7.76
N ARG A 64 -0.10 -2.97 7.98
CA ARG A 64 -0.25 -1.99 9.07
C ARG A 64 -0.03 -2.60 10.44
N ASP A 65 -0.63 -3.76 10.71
CA ASP A 65 -0.49 -4.45 12.00
C ASP A 65 0.98 -4.85 12.25
N ILE A 66 1.66 -5.31 11.19
CA ILE A 66 3.07 -5.69 11.28
C ILE A 66 3.97 -4.48 11.49
N LEU A 67 3.68 -3.35 10.84
CA LEU A 67 4.38 -2.09 11.08
C LEU A 67 4.21 -1.61 12.52
N ASP A 68 2.99 -1.71 13.09
CA ASP A 68 2.73 -1.36 14.49
C ASP A 68 3.57 -2.23 15.45
N HIS A 69 3.62 -3.54 15.22
CA HIS A 69 4.47 -4.45 15.99
C HIS A 69 5.97 -4.13 15.86
N LEU A 70 6.42 -3.71 14.67
CA LEU A 70 7.81 -3.34 14.45
C LEU A 70 8.14 -2.03 15.19
N PHE A 71 7.26 -1.03 15.14
CA PHE A 71 7.43 0.24 15.85
C PHE A 71 7.61 0.05 17.35
N GLU A 72 6.78 -0.79 17.97
CA GLU A 72 6.91 -1.13 19.40
C GLU A 72 8.26 -1.79 19.72
N LYS A 73 8.77 -2.64 18.81
CA LYS A 73 10.00 -3.42 19.01
C LYS A 73 11.29 -2.71 18.57
N SER A 74 11.20 -1.64 17.78
CA SER A 74 12.38 -0.92 17.25
C SER A 74 12.54 0.47 17.84
N HIS A 75 11.56 0.99 18.58
CA HIS A 75 11.58 2.34 19.16
C HIS A 75 11.90 3.45 18.12
N CYS A 76 11.45 3.27 16.87
CA CYS A 76 11.60 4.30 15.85
C CYS A 76 10.54 5.40 16.00
N ASN A 77 10.71 6.50 15.28
CA ASN A 77 9.85 7.69 15.35
C ASN A 77 8.40 7.52 14.84
N CYS A 78 8.00 6.31 14.44
CA CYS A 78 6.69 5.98 13.86
C CYS A 78 6.28 6.89 12.68
N SER A 79 7.25 7.49 11.98
CA SER A 79 7.01 8.34 10.81
C SER A 79 6.17 7.60 9.76
N VAL A 80 5.33 8.34 9.05
CA VAL A 80 4.55 7.84 7.91
C VAL A 80 5.42 7.34 6.75
N GLU A 81 6.72 7.63 6.78
CA GLU A 81 7.68 7.20 5.77
C GLU A 81 8.15 5.76 5.98
N TRP A 82 7.98 5.20 7.17
CA TRP A 82 8.27 3.79 7.40
C TRP A 82 7.31 2.89 6.64
N CYS A 83 7.86 1.89 5.95
CA CYS A 83 7.07 0.89 5.25
C CYS A 83 7.75 -0.48 5.30
N LEU A 84 6.96 -1.52 5.01
CA LEU A 84 7.52 -2.77 4.53
C LEU A 84 7.81 -2.63 3.04
N TYR A 85 8.93 -3.20 2.61
CA TYR A 85 9.43 -3.08 1.25
C TYR A 85 9.87 -4.45 0.72
N GLU A 86 9.28 -4.86 -0.40
CA GLU A 86 9.60 -6.11 -1.11
C GLU A 86 10.78 -5.88 -2.04
N ILE A 87 11.76 -6.78 -2.00
CA ILE A 87 12.81 -6.89 -3.00
C ILE A 87 12.72 -8.29 -3.63
N ASN A 88 12.64 -8.35 -4.96
CA ASN A 88 12.81 -9.58 -5.74
C ASN A 88 14.15 -9.49 -6.51
N PRO A 89 15.21 -10.18 -6.02
CA PRO A 89 16.53 -10.14 -6.63
C PRO A 89 16.59 -10.73 -8.05
N ASP A 90 15.86 -11.82 -8.30
CA ASP A 90 15.84 -12.52 -9.60
C ASP A 90 15.44 -11.56 -10.74
N LEU A 91 14.38 -10.80 -10.49
CA LEU A 91 13.85 -9.82 -11.44
C LEU A 91 14.56 -8.47 -11.34
N GLN A 92 15.28 -8.18 -10.26
CA GLN A 92 15.85 -6.86 -9.91
C GLN A 92 14.76 -5.78 -9.78
N ILE A 93 13.66 -6.14 -9.12
CA ILE A 93 12.53 -5.25 -8.86
C ILE A 93 12.26 -5.08 -7.38
N GLU A 94 11.63 -3.97 -7.04
CA GLU A 94 11.30 -3.64 -5.66
C GLU A 94 10.01 -2.81 -5.57
N ARG A 95 9.27 -2.91 -4.47
CA ARG A 95 8.06 -2.11 -4.22
C ARG A 95 7.80 -1.96 -2.73
N PHE A 96 7.09 -0.91 -2.34
CA PHE A 96 6.45 -0.90 -1.03
C PHE A 96 5.24 -1.84 -1.02
N PHE A 97 4.95 -2.38 0.14
CA PHE A 97 3.62 -2.90 0.43
C PHE A 97 2.71 -1.73 0.83
N GLU A 98 1.47 -1.72 0.35
CA GLU A 98 0.41 -0.86 0.87
C GLU A 98 -0.01 -1.36 2.25
N ASP A 99 -0.39 -0.44 3.15
CA ASP A 99 -0.61 -0.75 4.57
C ASP A 99 -1.79 -1.71 4.78
N ASN A 100 -2.76 -1.73 3.87
CA ASN A 100 -3.92 -2.62 3.91
C ASN A 100 -3.65 -4.02 3.31
N GLU A 101 -2.50 -4.29 2.69
CA GLU A 101 -2.22 -5.61 2.11
C GLU A 101 -2.14 -6.68 3.21
N ASN A 102 -2.71 -7.86 2.95
CA ASN A 102 -2.53 -9.03 3.80
C ASN A 102 -1.16 -9.67 3.50
N LEU A 103 -0.24 -9.65 4.46
CA LEU A 103 1.13 -10.10 4.17
C LEU A 103 1.20 -11.60 3.89
N VAL A 104 0.43 -12.43 4.62
CA VAL A 104 0.44 -13.89 4.42
C VAL A 104 -0.07 -14.25 3.03
N GLU A 105 -1.07 -13.54 2.52
CA GLU A 105 -1.58 -13.70 1.16
C GLU A 105 -0.51 -13.34 0.12
N VAL A 106 0.16 -12.20 0.28
CA VAL A 106 1.23 -11.78 -0.65
C VAL A 106 2.38 -12.79 -0.66
N LEU A 107 2.85 -13.19 0.52
CA LEU A 107 3.95 -14.16 0.66
C LEU A 107 3.59 -15.55 0.15
N SER A 108 2.30 -15.90 0.10
CA SER A 108 1.85 -17.17 -0.49
C SER A 108 2.09 -17.25 -2.01
N GLN A 109 2.31 -16.11 -2.67
CA GLN A 109 2.63 -16.03 -4.09
C GLN A 109 4.12 -16.20 -4.38
N TRP A 110 4.97 -16.24 -3.35
CA TRP A 110 6.40 -16.49 -3.50
C TRP A 110 6.69 -17.98 -3.68
N THR A 111 7.76 -18.29 -4.41
CA THR A 111 8.20 -19.69 -4.56
C THR A 111 8.87 -20.19 -3.29
N ARG A 112 8.94 -21.52 -3.10
CA ARG A 112 9.57 -22.11 -1.91
C ARG A 112 11.08 -21.82 -1.81
N ASP A 113 11.73 -21.66 -2.95
CA ASP A 113 13.15 -21.31 -3.13
C ASP A 113 13.37 -19.79 -3.25
N SER A 114 12.36 -18.97 -2.94
CA SER A 114 12.40 -17.53 -3.15
C SER A 114 13.53 -16.85 -2.37
N GLU A 115 14.34 -16.08 -3.08
CA GLU A 115 15.35 -15.17 -2.49
C GLU A 115 14.78 -13.78 -2.18
N ASN A 116 13.46 -13.58 -2.35
CA ASN A 116 12.81 -12.31 -2.05
C ASN A 116 13.00 -11.91 -0.59
N LYS A 117 13.08 -10.61 -0.35
CA LYS A 117 13.36 -10.02 0.96
C LYS A 117 12.27 -9.04 1.34
N ILE A 118 11.96 -8.99 2.64
CA ILE A 118 11.12 -7.96 3.26
C ILE A 118 12.05 -7.04 4.04
N LEU A 119 12.03 -5.76 3.73
CA LEU A 119 12.76 -4.72 4.43
C LEU A 119 11.79 -3.85 5.22
N PHE A 120 12.25 -3.36 6.38
CA PHE A 120 11.61 -2.30 7.14
C PHE A 120 12.47 -1.04 7.02
N VAL A 121 11.99 -0.07 6.25
CA VAL A 121 12.79 1.05 5.76
C VAL A 121 11.93 2.31 5.55
N GLU A 122 12.56 3.48 5.63
CA GLU A 122 11.94 4.77 5.29
C GLU A 122 11.93 5.00 3.77
N LYS A 123 10.74 5.29 3.22
CA LYS A 123 10.50 5.62 1.82
C LYS A 123 9.61 6.86 1.72
N PRO A 124 10.21 8.06 1.62
CA PRO A 124 9.46 9.32 1.50
C PRO A 124 8.44 9.32 0.35
N ASP A 125 8.75 8.60 -0.73
CA ASP A 125 7.92 8.49 -1.93
C ASP A 125 6.56 7.82 -1.70
N LYS A 126 6.40 6.99 -0.66
CA LYS A 126 5.19 6.17 -0.46
C LYS A 126 3.92 7.02 -0.33
N TYR A 127 4.00 8.12 0.41
CA TYR A 127 2.89 9.04 0.67
C TYR A 127 3.20 10.49 0.25
N ALA A 128 4.23 10.70 -0.59
CA ALA A 128 4.62 12.02 -1.07
C ALA A 128 3.45 12.80 -1.68
N VAL A 129 2.57 12.10 -2.40
CA VAL A 129 1.37 12.68 -3.02
C VAL A 129 0.39 13.33 -2.05
N PHE A 130 0.28 12.79 -0.82
CA PHE A 130 -0.60 13.36 0.20
C PHE A 130 0.07 14.47 1.01
N LYS A 131 1.41 14.47 1.09
CA LYS A 131 2.17 15.55 1.73
C LYS A 131 2.20 16.79 0.85
N ASN A 132 2.56 16.62 -0.42
CA ASN A 132 2.74 17.69 -1.41
C ASN A 132 1.99 17.35 -2.71
N PRO A 133 0.65 17.45 -2.75
CA PRO A 133 -0.14 17.10 -3.93
C PRO A 133 0.18 18.00 -5.13
N GLN A 134 0.48 19.27 -4.87
CA GLN A 134 0.88 20.25 -5.88
C GLN A 134 2.16 19.80 -6.59
N GLU A 135 3.23 19.52 -5.84
CA GLU A 135 4.49 19.06 -6.42
C GLU A 135 4.24 17.79 -7.22
N SER A 136 3.53 16.82 -6.64
CA SER A 136 3.23 15.51 -7.23
C SER A 136 2.42 15.56 -8.53
N PHE A 137 1.71 16.65 -8.84
CA PHE A 137 0.91 16.77 -10.06
C PHE A 137 0.99 18.15 -10.75
N CYS A 138 2.08 18.90 -10.54
CA CYS A 138 2.23 20.27 -11.06
C CYS A 138 2.37 20.33 -12.59
N GLY A 139 1.21 20.44 -13.23
CA GLY A 139 0.93 20.85 -14.61
C GLY A 139 -0.56 21.18 -14.67
N THR A 140 -0.97 22.13 -15.51
CA THR A 140 -2.29 22.80 -15.47
C THR A 140 -3.53 21.88 -15.58
N SER A 141 -3.39 20.55 -15.66
CA SER A 141 -4.50 19.58 -15.73
C SER A 141 -4.10 18.11 -15.42
N VAL A 142 -3.24 17.80 -14.44
CA VAL A 142 -3.00 16.38 -14.11
C VAL A 142 -3.92 15.92 -12.98
N ILE A 143 -5.15 15.60 -13.37
CA ILE A 143 -6.09 14.78 -12.60
C ILE A 143 -5.80 13.32 -12.98
N VAL A 144 -5.72 12.39 -12.01
CA VAL A 144 -5.03 11.09 -12.17
C VAL A 144 -5.71 10.03 -13.06
N PRO A 145 -6.77 10.29 -13.83
CA PRO A 145 -6.98 9.49 -15.07
C PRO A 145 -6.63 10.13 -16.40
N ASP A 146 -5.92 11.26 -16.40
CA ASP A 146 -5.50 11.91 -17.65
C ASP A 146 -3.98 12.04 -17.79
N LEU A 147 -3.20 11.39 -16.93
CA LEU A 147 -1.75 11.30 -17.13
C LEU A 147 -1.45 10.57 -18.45
N GLU A 148 -0.83 11.29 -19.38
CA GLU A 148 -0.41 10.76 -20.67
C GLU A 148 1.03 11.16 -21.00
N GLY A 149 1.73 10.31 -21.74
CA GLY A 149 3.13 10.57 -22.05
C GLY A 149 3.80 9.48 -22.85
N ALA A 150 4.95 9.82 -23.44
CA ALA A 150 5.80 8.86 -24.12
C ALA A 150 6.62 8.06 -23.10
N LEU A 151 6.57 6.73 -23.19
CA LEU A 151 7.40 5.81 -22.43
C LEU A 151 8.11 4.86 -23.39
N TYR A 152 9.24 4.29 -22.96
CA TYR A 152 9.86 3.19 -23.69
C TYR A 152 9.35 1.86 -23.14
N LEU A 153 8.73 1.06 -24.01
CA LEU A 153 8.30 -0.28 -23.71
C LEU A 153 9.38 -1.27 -24.17
N LYS A 154 9.85 -2.12 -23.26
CA LYS A 154 10.75 -3.22 -23.62
C LYS A 154 10.02 -4.23 -24.50
N GLU A 155 10.65 -4.69 -25.56
CA GLU A 155 10.12 -5.76 -26.40
C GLU A 155 10.22 -7.13 -25.71
N ASP A 156 9.19 -7.96 -25.88
CA ASP A 156 9.12 -9.29 -25.27
C ASP A 156 10.31 -10.16 -25.74
N GLY A 157 10.99 -10.78 -24.77
CA GLY A 157 12.17 -11.62 -25.02
C GLY A 157 13.42 -10.89 -25.53
N LYS A 158 13.40 -9.57 -25.74
CA LYS A 158 14.51 -8.80 -26.33
C LYS A 158 15.04 -7.71 -25.39
N LYS A 159 16.30 -7.32 -25.58
CA LYS A 159 16.93 -6.15 -24.92
C LYS A 159 16.80 -4.88 -25.78
N SER A 160 15.66 -4.73 -26.44
CA SER A 160 15.32 -3.59 -27.30
C SER A 160 14.07 -2.89 -26.75
N TRP A 161 13.99 -1.58 -26.97
CA TRP A 161 12.99 -0.72 -26.38
C TRP A 161 12.31 0.12 -27.46
N LYS A 162 10.99 0.24 -27.39
CA LYS A 162 10.19 1.03 -28.35
C LYS A 162 9.48 2.15 -27.63
N ARG A 163 9.71 3.38 -28.09
CA ARG A 163 8.99 4.56 -27.60
C ARG A 163 7.54 4.50 -28.07
N ARG A 164 6.60 4.57 -27.14
CA ARG A 164 5.15 4.57 -27.38
C ARG A 164 4.48 5.60 -26.49
N TYR A 165 3.35 6.11 -26.97
CA TYR A 165 2.54 7.06 -26.21
C TYR A 165 1.47 6.31 -25.43
N PHE A 166 1.43 6.50 -24.12
CA PHE A 166 0.52 5.84 -23.20
C PHE A 166 -0.39 6.84 -22.50
N LEU A 167 -1.55 6.36 -22.09
CA LEU A 167 -2.53 7.10 -21.30
C LEU A 167 -2.89 6.24 -20.09
N LEU A 168 -2.78 6.82 -18.89
CA LEU A 168 -3.29 6.25 -17.67
C LEU A 168 -4.81 6.48 -17.63
N ARG A 169 -5.58 5.49 -17.19
CA ARG A 169 -7.00 5.59 -16.85
C ARG A 169 -7.22 4.87 -15.53
N ALA A 170 -8.39 5.06 -14.91
CA ALA A 170 -8.74 4.38 -13.66
C ALA A 170 -8.58 2.85 -13.75
N SER A 171 -8.98 2.24 -14.88
CA SER A 171 -8.94 0.78 -15.06
C SER A 171 -7.60 0.20 -15.53
N GLY A 172 -6.66 1.04 -16.00
CA GLY A 172 -5.45 0.52 -16.63
C GLY A 172 -4.65 1.53 -17.43
N ILE A 173 -3.61 1.03 -18.09
CA ILE A 173 -2.84 1.80 -19.08
C ILE A 173 -3.36 1.46 -20.47
N TYR A 174 -3.48 2.47 -21.31
CA TYR A 174 -3.95 2.41 -22.68
C TYR A 174 -2.93 3.03 -23.64
N TYR A 175 -3.04 2.71 -24.92
CA TYR A 175 -2.29 3.37 -25.98
C TYR A 175 -3.17 3.62 -27.20
N VAL A 176 -2.78 4.57 -28.03
CA VAL A 176 -3.45 4.83 -29.32
C VAL A 176 -2.81 3.98 -30.41
N PRO A 177 -3.56 3.06 -31.05
CA PRO A 177 -3.07 2.33 -32.20
C PRO A 177 -2.71 3.29 -33.36
N LYS A 178 -1.76 2.90 -34.21
CA LYS A 178 -1.34 3.73 -35.33
C LYS A 178 -2.53 4.03 -36.25
N GLY A 179 -2.77 5.31 -36.53
CA GLY A 179 -3.88 5.76 -37.39
C GLY A 179 -5.23 5.91 -36.69
N LYS A 180 -5.27 5.82 -35.34
CA LYS A 180 -6.46 6.03 -34.53
C LYS A 180 -6.40 7.33 -33.74
N THR A 181 -7.54 7.77 -33.22
CA THR A 181 -7.65 9.01 -32.43
C THR A 181 -7.47 8.74 -30.93
N LYS A 182 -7.30 9.80 -30.12
CA LYS A 182 -7.25 9.72 -28.65
C LYS A 182 -8.64 9.58 -28.00
N THR A 183 -9.68 9.24 -28.75
CA THR A 183 -11.03 9.05 -28.20
C THR A 183 -11.11 7.74 -27.42
N SER A 184 -11.99 7.67 -26.42
CA SER A 184 -12.15 6.48 -25.57
C SER A 184 -12.45 5.19 -26.34
N GLN A 185 -13.15 5.30 -27.49
CA GLN A 185 -13.48 4.17 -28.37
C GLN A 185 -12.28 3.62 -29.16
N ASP A 186 -11.26 4.44 -29.39
CA ASP A 186 -10.09 4.11 -30.20
C ASP A 186 -8.90 3.64 -29.36
N LEU A 187 -8.97 3.76 -28.02
CA LEU A 187 -7.91 3.33 -27.11
C LEU A 187 -7.83 1.80 -27.03
N ALA A 188 -6.63 1.27 -27.24
CA ALA A 188 -6.35 -0.13 -26.97
C ALA A 188 -5.83 -0.29 -25.53
N CYS A 189 -6.43 -1.22 -24.78
CA CYS A 189 -5.94 -1.56 -23.45
C CYS A 189 -4.56 -2.21 -23.54
N PHE A 190 -3.58 -1.64 -22.86
CA PHE A 190 -2.25 -2.23 -22.71
C PHE A 190 -2.23 -3.21 -21.55
N ILE A 191 -2.74 -2.80 -20.38
CA ILE A 191 -2.80 -3.61 -19.17
C ILE A 191 -3.82 -3.05 -18.18
N GLN A 192 -4.60 -3.92 -17.55
CA GLN A 192 -5.53 -3.57 -16.47
C GLN A 192 -4.87 -3.76 -15.11
N PHE A 193 -5.30 -2.98 -14.11
CA PHE A 193 -4.65 -2.97 -12.79
C PHE A 193 -5.12 -4.07 -11.83
N ASP A 194 -6.27 -4.69 -12.05
CA ASP A 194 -6.90 -5.63 -11.12
C ASP A 194 -5.90 -6.70 -10.63
N ASN A 195 -5.21 -7.32 -11.58
CA ASN A 195 -4.38 -8.51 -11.33
C ASN A 195 -2.88 -8.24 -11.39
N VAL A 196 -2.43 -6.98 -11.34
CA VAL A 196 -1.00 -6.64 -11.39
C VAL A 196 -0.62 -5.68 -10.26
N HIS A 197 0.65 -5.76 -9.86
CA HIS A 197 1.29 -4.73 -9.05
C HIS A 197 2.31 -3.95 -9.87
N VAL A 198 2.58 -2.74 -9.41
CA VAL A 198 3.65 -1.88 -9.91
C VAL A 198 4.89 -2.02 -9.03
N TYR A 199 6.04 -2.14 -9.67
CA TYR A 199 7.35 -2.23 -9.03
C TYR A 199 8.31 -1.23 -9.67
N TYR A 200 9.32 -0.79 -8.92
CA TYR A 200 10.48 -0.10 -9.46
C TYR A 200 11.47 -1.14 -10.01
N GLY A 201 12.00 -0.88 -11.20
CA GLY A 201 13.08 -1.66 -11.79
C GLY A 201 14.42 -1.05 -11.43
N THR A 202 15.40 -1.88 -11.06
CA THR A 202 16.75 -1.42 -10.69
C THR A 202 17.79 -1.92 -11.70
N GLN A 203 18.76 -1.08 -12.06
CA GLN A 203 19.90 -1.43 -12.92
C GLN A 203 19.54 -1.96 -14.32
N TYR A 204 18.40 -1.55 -14.87
CA TYR A 204 17.90 -2.03 -16.16
C TYR A 204 18.64 -1.48 -17.37
N LYS A 205 19.36 -0.36 -17.23
CA LYS A 205 20.32 0.08 -18.25
C LYS A 205 21.38 -0.99 -18.49
N ASN A 206 21.84 -1.64 -17.43
CA ASN A 206 22.83 -2.72 -17.51
C ASN A 206 22.20 -4.06 -17.91
N LYS A 207 21.14 -4.49 -17.21
CA LYS A 207 20.48 -5.80 -17.44
C LYS A 207 19.83 -5.88 -18.83
N TYR A 208 19.09 -4.84 -19.22
CA TYR A 208 18.19 -4.83 -20.38
C TYR A 208 18.49 -3.78 -21.45
N LYS A 209 19.58 -3.02 -21.33
CA LYS A 209 19.90 -1.92 -22.24
C LYS A 209 18.78 -0.89 -22.33
N ALA A 210 18.12 -0.65 -21.19
CA ALA A 210 17.13 0.41 -21.05
C ALA A 210 17.75 1.78 -21.36
N PRO A 211 16.99 2.73 -21.95
CA PRO A 211 17.47 4.10 -22.17
C PRO A 211 17.95 4.78 -20.88
N THR A 212 17.23 4.58 -19.77
CA THR A 212 17.57 5.09 -18.43
C THR A 212 17.35 3.98 -17.39
N ASP A 213 17.77 4.20 -16.15
CA ASP A 213 17.43 3.33 -15.02
C ASP A 213 16.10 3.73 -14.35
N TYR A 214 15.39 4.73 -14.88
CA TYR A 214 14.08 5.15 -14.37
C TYR A 214 12.99 4.24 -14.95
N CYS A 215 12.97 3.00 -14.46
CA CYS A 215 12.09 1.96 -14.95
C CYS A 215 11.05 1.57 -13.90
N PHE A 216 9.85 1.27 -14.37
CA PHE A 216 8.84 0.58 -13.57
C PHE A 216 8.33 -0.67 -14.29
N VAL A 217 7.79 -1.60 -13.52
CA VAL A 217 7.41 -2.93 -13.97
C VAL A 217 6.00 -3.23 -13.52
N LEU A 218 5.22 -3.84 -14.42
CA LEU A 218 3.90 -4.35 -14.13
C LEU A 218 3.89 -5.87 -14.33
N LYS A 219 3.52 -6.60 -13.28
CA LYS A 219 3.40 -8.07 -13.32
C LYS A 219 2.33 -8.59 -12.37
N HIS A 220 1.83 -9.78 -12.68
CA HIS A 220 1.02 -10.56 -11.74
C HIS A 220 1.85 -10.97 -10.50
N PRO A 221 1.27 -10.97 -9.29
CA PRO A 221 1.96 -11.37 -8.06
C PRO A 221 2.62 -12.76 -8.13
N GLN A 222 1.95 -13.74 -8.78
CA GLN A 222 2.47 -15.12 -8.93
C GLN A 222 3.72 -15.24 -9.81
N ILE A 223 4.01 -14.24 -10.65
CA ILE A 223 5.18 -14.28 -11.51
C ILE A 223 6.40 -13.86 -10.68
N GLN A 224 7.27 -14.81 -10.38
CA GLN A 224 8.46 -14.61 -9.53
C GLN A 224 9.78 -14.68 -10.30
N LYS A 225 9.77 -15.14 -11.55
CA LYS A 225 10.93 -15.26 -12.45
C LYS A 225 10.62 -14.64 -13.82
N GLU A 226 11.64 -14.51 -14.67
CA GLU A 226 11.52 -13.91 -16.02
C GLU A 226 10.36 -14.50 -16.82
N SER A 227 9.56 -13.62 -17.44
CA SER A 227 8.36 -14.02 -18.18
C SER A 227 7.93 -12.95 -19.18
N GLN A 228 7.37 -13.36 -20.32
CA GLN A 228 6.80 -12.46 -21.33
C GLN A 228 5.58 -11.67 -20.84
N TYR A 229 4.95 -12.13 -19.76
CA TYR A 229 3.80 -11.47 -19.14
C TYR A 229 4.22 -10.30 -18.25
N ILE A 230 5.53 -10.14 -17.97
CA ILE A 230 6.05 -8.97 -17.27
C ILE A 230 6.21 -7.83 -18.26
N LYS A 231 5.64 -6.66 -17.93
CA LYS A 231 5.75 -5.46 -18.75
C LYS A 231 6.73 -4.48 -18.11
N TYR A 232 7.79 -4.15 -18.84
CA TYR A 232 8.86 -3.26 -18.40
C TYR A 232 8.74 -1.93 -19.16
N LEU A 233 8.61 -0.83 -18.41
CA LEU A 233 8.51 0.51 -18.95
C LEU A 233 9.67 1.36 -18.42
N CYS A 234 10.19 2.24 -19.26
CA CYS A 234 11.27 3.16 -18.94
C CYS A 234 10.85 4.59 -19.25
N CYS A 235 11.17 5.51 -18.34
CA CYS A 235 10.91 6.93 -18.42
C CYS A 235 12.18 7.70 -18.81
N ASP A 236 12.01 8.92 -19.33
CA ASP A 236 13.15 9.81 -19.65
C ASP A 236 13.85 10.31 -18.36
N ASP A 237 13.12 10.48 -17.25
CA ASP A 237 13.66 10.96 -15.98
C ASP A 237 12.95 10.33 -14.74
N ARG A 238 13.51 10.60 -13.56
CA ARG A 238 12.99 10.12 -12.26
C ARG A 238 11.60 10.68 -11.96
N TRP A 239 11.35 11.93 -12.33
CA TRP A 239 10.11 12.62 -12.03
C TRP A 239 8.93 11.94 -12.74
N LEU A 240 9.07 11.70 -14.04
CA LEU A 240 8.08 11.01 -14.85
C LEU A 240 7.83 9.58 -14.33
N MET A 241 8.88 8.85 -13.94
CA MET A 241 8.70 7.54 -13.31
C MET A 241 7.89 7.63 -12.01
N HIS A 242 8.18 8.61 -11.15
CA HIS A 242 7.42 8.84 -9.93
C HIS A 242 5.94 9.13 -10.24
N LEU A 243 5.66 10.01 -11.20
CA LEU A 243 4.29 10.32 -11.65
C LEU A 243 3.53 9.08 -12.09
N TRP A 244 4.14 8.24 -12.94
CA TRP A 244 3.49 7.02 -13.43
C TRP A 244 3.25 6.01 -12.32
N VAL A 245 4.24 5.74 -11.46
CA VAL A 245 4.07 4.78 -10.36
C VAL A 245 3.01 5.27 -9.36
N THR A 246 3.05 6.54 -8.96
CA THR A 246 2.05 7.14 -8.07
C THR A 246 0.67 7.15 -8.72
N GLY A 247 0.55 7.51 -9.99
CA GLY A 247 -0.71 7.50 -10.74
C GLY A 247 -1.33 6.10 -10.83
N ILE A 248 -0.53 5.08 -11.12
CA ILE A 248 -0.97 3.67 -11.14
C ILE A 248 -1.48 3.23 -9.77
N ARG A 249 -0.81 3.62 -8.68
CA ARG A 249 -1.25 3.29 -7.32
C ARG A 249 -2.57 3.95 -6.96
N ILE A 250 -2.75 5.22 -7.31
CA ILE A 250 -4.03 5.91 -7.09
C ILE A 250 -5.14 5.24 -7.89
N ALA A 251 -4.90 4.93 -9.17
CA ALA A 251 -5.88 4.23 -10.00
C ALA A 251 -6.22 2.83 -9.46
N LYS A 252 -5.23 2.09 -8.93
CA LYS A 252 -5.41 0.73 -8.42
C LYS A 252 -6.05 0.67 -7.03
N TYR A 253 -5.64 1.56 -6.13
CA TYR A 253 -6.00 1.47 -4.71
C TYR A 253 -6.99 2.56 -4.27
N GLY A 254 -7.17 3.61 -5.07
CA GLY A 254 -8.15 4.67 -4.85
C GLY A 254 -8.20 5.15 -3.40
N LYS A 255 -9.41 5.23 -2.85
CA LYS A 255 -9.70 5.64 -1.48
C LYS A 255 -8.88 4.88 -0.42
N THR A 256 -8.65 3.58 -0.61
CA THR A 256 -7.91 2.76 0.35
C THR A 256 -6.49 3.29 0.57
N MET A 257 -5.83 3.83 -0.47
CA MET A 257 -4.51 4.45 -0.33
C MET A 257 -4.54 5.71 0.54
N TYR A 258 -5.62 6.50 0.47
CA TYR A 258 -5.83 7.67 1.34
C TYR A 258 -6.15 7.26 2.77
N ASP A 259 -7.00 6.26 2.96
CA ASP A 259 -7.34 5.72 4.28
C ASP A 259 -6.07 5.19 4.99
N ASN A 260 -5.21 4.49 4.25
CA ASN A 260 -3.89 4.06 4.75
C ASN A 260 -3.04 5.24 5.24
N TYR A 261 -2.96 6.31 4.44
CA TYR A 261 -2.22 7.52 4.83
C TYR A 261 -2.78 8.15 6.11
N ASN A 262 -4.10 8.29 6.22
CA ASN A 262 -4.74 8.86 7.42
C ASN A 262 -4.47 8.03 8.67
N ILE A 263 -4.56 6.70 8.57
CA ILE A 263 -4.24 5.79 9.68
C ILE A 263 -2.76 5.97 10.08
N ALA A 264 -1.84 6.03 9.12
CA ALA A 264 -0.42 6.23 9.38
C ALA A 264 -0.17 7.58 10.09
N VAL A 265 -0.80 8.67 9.65
CA VAL A 265 -0.69 10.00 10.28
C VAL A 265 -1.22 9.98 11.72
N GLN A 266 -2.36 9.33 11.96
CA GLN A 266 -2.93 9.19 13.31
C GLN A 266 -1.97 8.44 14.24
N LYS A 267 -1.41 7.32 13.78
CA LYS A 267 -0.45 6.50 14.55
C LYS A 267 0.84 7.28 14.85
N ALA A 268 1.37 8.01 13.88
CA ALA A 268 2.54 8.87 14.05
C ALA A 268 2.28 9.99 15.09
N GLY A 269 1.10 10.62 15.04
CA GLY A 269 0.69 11.65 16.00
C GLY A 269 0.48 11.13 17.42
N LEU A 270 0.05 9.88 17.59
CA LEU A 270 -0.04 9.24 18.92
C LEU A 270 1.34 8.91 19.48
N ALA A 271 2.26 8.43 18.64
CA ALA A 271 3.62 8.12 19.07
C ALA A 271 4.37 9.37 19.56
N SER A 272 4.24 10.51 18.87
CA SER A 272 4.87 11.77 19.28
C SER A 272 4.34 12.31 20.62
N ARG A 273 3.06 12.08 20.95
CA ARG A 273 2.47 12.39 22.26
C ARG A 273 3.01 11.52 23.38
N TRP A 274 3.30 10.25 23.11
CA TRP A 274 3.89 9.34 24.09
C TRP A 274 5.37 9.67 24.38
N SER A 275 6.10 10.14 23.37
CA SER A 275 7.50 10.56 23.52
C SER A 275 7.68 11.91 24.25
N ASN A 276 6.62 12.74 24.36
CA ASN A 276 6.62 14.00 25.10
C ASN A 276 5.45 14.07 26.11
N PRO A 277 5.60 13.51 27.32
CA PRO A 277 4.54 13.54 28.36
C PRO A 277 4.25 14.95 28.91
N SER A 278 5.09 15.94 28.61
CA SER A 278 5.00 17.29 29.17
C SER A 278 4.52 18.33 28.15
N ASN A 279 3.24 18.30 27.78
CA ASN A 279 2.38 19.50 27.62
C ASN A 279 0.97 19.08 27.21
N VAL A 280 0.05 18.94 28.18
CA VAL A 280 -1.38 18.98 27.90
C VAL A 280 -1.83 20.42 28.17
N GLU A 281 -1.65 21.29 27.18
CA GLU A 281 -2.39 22.55 27.11
C GLU A 281 -2.99 22.70 25.72
N SER A 282 -4.32 22.68 25.71
CA SER A 282 -5.18 23.00 24.59
C SER A 282 -4.95 24.45 24.15
N LYS A 283 -4.33 24.64 22.97
CA LYS A 283 -4.42 25.90 22.23
C LYS A 283 -5.08 25.67 20.88
N ALA A 284 -6.34 26.09 20.80
CA ALA A 284 -6.97 26.41 19.53
C ALA A 284 -6.21 27.58 18.90
N SER A 285 -5.64 27.37 17.71
CA SER A 285 -5.07 28.44 16.89
C SER A 285 -5.80 28.45 15.56
N SER A 286 -6.58 29.50 15.38
CA SER A 286 -7.21 29.90 14.13
C SER A 286 -6.14 30.45 13.17
N GLY A 287 -5.72 29.62 12.21
CA GLY A 287 -4.88 30.03 11.08
C GLY A 287 -5.69 30.04 9.80
N THR A 288 -6.00 31.22 9.28
CA THR A 288 -6.70 31.44 8.00
C THR A 288 -5.78 31.15 6.82
N GLY A 289 -5.74 29.89 6.37
CA GLY A 289 -5.09 29.48 5.13
C GLY A 289 -6.02 29.67 3.92
N LYS A 290 -6.07 30.88 3.35
CA LYS A 290 -6.67 31.09 2.01
C LYS A 290 -5.65 30.64 0.95
N GLY A 291 -5.93 29.51 0.29
CA GLY A 291 -5.20 29.06 -0.90
C GLY A 291 -5.18 27.56 -1.21
N ILE A 292 -5.75 26.70 -0.35
CA ILE A 292 -5.50 25.24 -0.39
C ILE A 292 -6.72 24.40 -0.86
N ALA A 293 -7.92 24.97 -0.83
CA ALA A 293 -9.17 24.20 -1.03
C ALA A 293 -9.34 23.58 -2.43
N GLY A 294 -8.69 24.10 -3.48
CA GLY A 294 -8.93 23.63 -4.86
C GLY A 294 -8.30 22.28 -5.20
N VAL A 295 -7.08 22.01 -4.69
CA VAL A 295 -6.29 20.84 -5.09
C VAL A 295 -6.52 19.64 -4.16
N GLU A 296 -6.76 19.89 -2.87
CA GLU A 296 -7.31 18.87 -1.97
C GLU A 296 -8.62 18.32 -2.56
N THR A 297 -9.51 19.20 -3.03
CA THR A 297 -10.79 18.80 -3.65
C THR A 297 -10.59 17.95 -4.92
N LEU A 298 -9.55 18.14 -5.74
CA LEU A 298 -9.37 17.39 -6.99
C LEU A 298 -8.82 15.96 -6.77
N VAL A 299 -7.87 15.79 -5.83
CA VAL A 299 -7.44 14.46 -5.39
C VAL A 299 -8.58 13.79 -4.61
N PHE A 300 -9.29 14.53 -3.76
CA PHE A 300 -10.47 14.02 -3.04
C PHE A 300 -11.63 13.61 -3.96
N VAL A 301 -11.95 14.39 -5.00
CA VAL A 301 -13.05 14.08 -5.94
C VAL A 301 -12.75 12.77 -6.66
N TYR A 302 -11.50 12.48 -6.99
CA TYR A 302 -11.13 11.20 -7.59
C TYR A 302 -11.07 10.03 -6.60
N MET A 303 -10.71 10.30 -5.34
CA MET A 303 -10.62 9.27 -4.30
C MET A 303 -11.96 8.97 -3.61
N MET A 304 -12.99 9.80 -3.81
CA MET A 304 -14.32 9.66 -3.19
C MET A 304 -15.44 9.34 -4.20
N CYS A 305 -15.15 9.31 -5.51
CA CYS A 305 -16.09 8.91 -6.55
C CYS A 305 -15.77 7.50 -7.04
N ASP A 306 -16.02 6.49 -6.20
CA ASP A 306 -16.43 5.12 -6.57
C ASP A 306 -17.01 4.42 -5.32
#